data_AF-A0A3D0RPS3-F1
#
_entry.id   AF-A0A3D0RPS3-F1
#
_cell.length_a   1.000
_cell.length_b   1.000
_cell.length_c   1.000
_cell.angle_alpha   90.00
_cell.angle_beta   90.00
_cell.angle_gamma   90.00
#
_symmetry.space_group_name_H-M   'P 1'
#
loop_
_entity.id
_entity.type
_entity.pdbx_description
1 polymer ?
#
loop_
_entity_poly.entity_id
_entity_poly.type
_entity_poly.pdbx_seq_one_letter_code
_entity_poly.pdbx_strand_id
1 'polypeptide(L)'
;YQDAETDDGAMIRVTARNYDKAKRVPSSFVAEQAVAASKAFEAWVEAKKKSDFKIFLPFLEKNVELVKKYVSFFPPADHPYDVLLDDYEPGMKTSGVQEIFGNLRPKQVELIKAISEAKQVKDKFLHKKYNEEKLWKFSEKIISKFGYDFNRGRQDKAPHPFETTFSVNDVRITNRYETENPMATLFSAMHECGHALYELGVKPAYERTSL
;
A
#
# COMPACT_ATOMS: atom_id res chain seq x y z
N TYR A 1 3.78 -22.94 -24.56
CA TYR A 1 4.70 -22.33 -23.60
C TYR A 1 5.58 -23.41 -23.03
N GLN A 2 6.79 -23.59 -23.57
CA GLN A 2 7.64 -24.73 -23.21
C GLN A 2 8.58 -24.48 -22.03
N ASP A 3 8.69 -23.24 -21.51
CA ASP A 3 9.49 -22.99 -20.31
C ASP A 3 8.90 -21.87 -19.43
N ALA A 4 8.27 -22.24 -18.32
CA ALA A 4 7.62 -21.32 -17.38
C ALA A 4 8.62 -20.53 -16.52
N GLU A 5 9.90 -20.94 -16.51
CA GLU A 5 10.96 -20.38 -15.66
C GLU A 5 11.80 -19.32 -16.39
N THR A 6 11.49 -19.01 -17.64
CA THR A 6 12.13 -17.91 -18.39
C THR A 6 11.40 -16.58 -18.18
N ASP A 7 12.11 -15.46 -18.36
CA ASP A 7 11.50 -14.12 -18.33
C ASP A 7 10.35 -14.01 -19.34
N ASP A 8 10.53 -14.47 -20.58
CA ASP A 8 9.45 -14.47 -21.59
C ASP A 8 8.24 -15.32 -21.16
N GLY A 9 8.49 -16.50 -20.57
CA GLY A 9 7.45 -17.34 -20.03
C GLY A 9 6.69 -16.68 -18.88
N ALA A 10 7.40 -16.00 -17.98
CA ALA A 10 6.83 -15.26 -16.86
C ALA A 10 6.00 -14.06 -17.34
N MET A 11 6.55 -13.24 -18.27
CA MET A 11 5.88 -12.09 -18.84
C MET A 11 4.56 -12.49 -19.49
N ILE A 12 4.53 -13.60 -20.21
CA ILE A 12 3.32 -14.05 -20.87
C ILE A 12 2.31 -14.61 -19.85
N ARG A 13 2.77 -15.36 -18.84
CA ARG A 13 1.91 -15.84 -17.75
C ARG A 13 1.23 -14.68 -17.01
N VAL A 14 1.99 -13.65 -16.63
CA VAL A 14 1.45 -12.48 -15.91
C VAL A 14 0.51 -11.67 -16.81
N THR A 15 0.92 -11.41 -18.05
CA THR A 15 0.08 -10.69 -19.04
C THR A 15 -1.24 -11.41 -19.30
N ALA A 16 -1.20 -12.73 -19.54
CA ALA A 16 -2.38 -13.54 -19.79
C ALA A 16 -3.34 -13.51 -18.59
N ARG A 17 -2.81 -13.64 -17.37
CA ARG A 17 -3.61 -13.51 -16.14
C ARG A 17 -4.29 -12.13 -16.06
N ASN A 18 -3.54 -11.05 -16.26
CA ASN A 18 -4.07 -9.69 -16.17
C ASN A 18 -5.17 -9.45 -17.22
N TYR A 19 -4.94 -9.91 -18.46
CA TYR A 19 -5.93 -9.86 -19.53
C TYR A 19 -7.19 -10.66 -19.20
N ASP A 20 -7.03 -11.89 -18.69
CA ASP A 20 -8.15 -12.77 -18.35
C ASP A 20 -8.99 -12.25 -17.19
N LYS A 21 -8.39 -11.52 -16.23
CA LYS A 21 -9.14 -10.82 -15.17
C LYS A 21 -9.86 -9.60 -15.74
N ALA A 22 -9.16 -8.76 -16.49
CA ALA A 22 -9.72 -7.52 -17.06
C ALA A 22 -10.93 -7.79 -17.96
N LYS A 23 -10.88 -8.82 -18.82
CA LYS A 23 -11.96 -9.13 -19.78
C LYS A 23 -13.26 -9.63 -19.12
N ARG A 24 -13.21 -10.10 -17.86
CA ARG A 24 -14.38 -10.62 -17.14
C ARG A 24 -15.31 -9.52 -16.68
N VAL A 25 -14.78 -8.32 -16.46
CA VAL A 25 -15.50 -7.21 -15.85
C VAL A 25 -15.94 -6.24 -16.94
N PRO A 26 -17.24 -6.00 -17.12
CA PRO A 26 -17.72 -5.05 -18.12
C PRO A 26 -17.16 -3.64 -17.89
N SER A 27 -16.73 -2.96 -18.94
CA SER A 27 -16.19 -1.60 -18.84
C SER A 27 -17.18 -0.59 -18.23
N SER A 28 -18.48 -0.78 -18.49
CA SER A 28 -19.55 0.01 -17.87
C SER A 28 -19.61 -0.16 -16.35
N PHE A 29 -19.33 -1.38 -15.86
CA PHE A 29 -19.26 -1.67 -14.43
C PHE A 29 -18.02 -1.05 -13.79
N VAL A 30 -16.86 -1.11 -14.46
CA VAL A 30 -15.63 -0.44 -14.00
C VAL A 30 -15.88 1.06 -13.85
N ALA A 31 -16.56 1.69 -14.82
CA ALA A 31 -16.94 3.10 -14.73
C ALA A 31 -17.92 3.39 -13.59
N GLU A 32 -18.93 2.54 -13.38
CA GLU A 32 -19.86 2.66 -12.24
C GLU A 32 -19.12 2.63 -10.91
N GLN A 33 -18.19 1.68 -10.74
CA GLN A 33 -17.38 1.52 -9.54
C GLN A 33 -16.46 2.72 -9.29
N ALA A 34 -15.80 3.23 -10.33
CA ALA A 34 -14.95 4.42 -10.23
C ALA A 34 -15.77 5.65 -9.77
N VAL A 35 -16.94 5.89 -10.36
CA VAL A 35 -17.82 7.01 -9.97
C VAL A 35 -18.30 6.86 -8.53
N ALA A 36 -18.70 5.65 -8.12
CA ALA A 36 -19.14 5.38 -6.75
C ALA A 36 -18.02 5.60 -5.73
N ALA A 37 -16.79 5.18 -6.04
CA ALA A 37 -15.62 5.38 -5.18
C ALA A 37 -15.25 6.87 -5.05
N SER A 38 -15.24 7.63 -6.16
CA SER A 38 -14.95 9.07 -6.12
C SER A 38 -15.95 9.85 -5.26
N LYS A 39 -17.26 9.56 -5.41
CA LYS A 39 -18.30 10.18 -4.56
C LYS A 39 -18.16 9.79 -3.09
N ALA A 40 -17.83 8.52 -2.82
CA ALA A 40 -17.60 8.04 -1.48
C ALA A 40 -16.39 8.73 -0.81
N PHE A 41 -15.33 9.00 -1.57
CA PHE A 41 -14.17 9.72 -1.07
C PHE A 41 -14.52 11.14 -0.61
N GLU A 42 -15.26 11.91 -1.42
CA GLU A 42 -15.73 13.25 -1.03
C GLU A 42 -16.57 13.21 0.25
N ALA A 43 -17.55 12.29 0.31
CA ALA A 43 -18.39 12.11 1.49
C ALA A 43 -17.58 11.69 2.73
N TRP A 44 -16.55 10.85 2.56
CA TRP A 44 -15.66 10.42 3.63
C TRP A 44 -14.83 11.59 4.18
N VAL A 45 -14.30 12.47 3.33
CA VAL A 45 -13.55 13.66 3.77
C VAL A 45 -14.41 14.52 4.70
N GLU A 46 -15.68 14.74 4.32
CA GLU A 46 -16.64 15.47 5.15
C GLU A 46 -16.98 14.72 6.45
N ALA A 47 -17.37 13.44 6.33
CA ALA A 47 -17.75 12.60 7.45
C ALA A 47 -16.64 12.53 8.51
N LYS A 48 -15.39 12.36 8.09
CA LYS A 48 -14.22 12.34 8.97
C LYS A 48 -14.02 13.68 9.67
N LYS A 49 -14.16 14.81 8.97
CA LYS A 49 -14.04 16.15 9.55
C LYS A 49 -15.13 16.42 10.59
N LYS A 50 -16.34 15.93 10.35
CA LYS A 50 -17.50 16.09 11.25
C LYS A 50 -17.60 15.01 12.32
N SER A 51 -16.79 13.95 12.24
CA SER A 51 -16.94 12.73 13.04
C SER A 51 -18.36 12.13 12.94
N ASP A 52 -18.98 12.20 11.76
CA ASP A 52 -20.35 11.75 11.51
C ASP A 52 -20.40 10.64 10.46
N PHE A 53 -20.47 9.40 10.93
CA PHE A 53 -20.52 8.21 10.07
C PHE A 53 -21.78 8.14 9.20
N LYS A 54 -22.89 8.76 9.61
CA LYS A 54 -24.16 8.67 8.86
C LYS A 54 -24.05 9.32 7.48
N ILE A 55 -23.18 10.32 7.33
CA ILE A 55 -22.87 10.95 6.04
C ILE A 55 -22.26 9.93 5.07
N PHE A 56 -21.39 9.04 5.56
CA PHE A 56 -20.65 8.09 4.74
C PHE A 56 -21.39 6.76 4.52
N LEU A 57 -22.24 6.34 5.46
CA LEU A 57 -22.95 5.05 5.43
C LEU A 57 -23.58 4.69 4.07
N PRO A 58 -24.41 5.52 3.42
CA PRO A 58 -25.05 5.14 2.15
C PRO A 58 -24.03 4.94 1.01
N PHE A 59 -22.91 5.66 1.04
CA PHE A 59 -21.83 5.50 0.07
C PHE A 59 -21.04 4.21 0.31
N LEU A 60 -20.80 3.87 1.59
CA LEU A 60 -20.17 2.61 1.96
C LEU A 60 -21.01 1.41 1.54
N GLU A 61 -22.32 1.43 1.82
CA GLU A 61 -23.25 0.36 1.41
C GLU A 61 -23.19 0.13 -0.10
N LYS A 62 -23.32 1.20 -0.91
CA LYS A 62 -23.21 1.12 -2.36
C LYS A 62 -21.86 0.55 -2.82
N ASN A 63 -20.75 0.95 -2.21
CA ASN A 63 -19.44 0.42 -2.57
C ASN A 63 -19.30 -1.07 -2.21
N VAL A 64 -19.81 -1.50 -1.05
CA VAL A 64 -19.82 -2.92 -0.64
C VAL A 64 -20.69 -3.76 -1.58
N GLU A 65 -21.85 -3.27 -1.99
CA GLU A 65 -22.71 -3.93 -2.99
C GLU A 65 -21.98 -4.09 -4.34
N LEU A 66 -21.29 -3.05 -4.80
CA LEU A 66 -20.50 -3.10 -6.03
C LEU A 66 -19.35 -4.11 -5.91
N VAL A 67 -18.61 -4.11 -4.79
CA VAL A 67 -17.55 -5.10 -4.57
C VAL A 67 -18.11 -6.54 -4.57
N LYS A 68 -19.28 -6.79 -3.98
CA LYS A 68 -19.94 -8.10 -4.05
C LYS A 68 -20.33 -8.48 -5.49
N LYS A 69 -20.84 -7.51 -6.26
CA LYS A 69 -21.14 -7.71 -7.69
C LYS A 69 -19.88 -7.96 -8.52
N TYR A 70 -18.76 -7.30 -8.20
CA TYR A 70 -17.47 -7.56 -8.83
C TYR A 70 -17.07 -9.02 -8.69
N VAL A 71 -17.17 -9.59 -7.48
CA VAL A 71 -16.89 -11.02 -7.22
C VAL A 71 -17.71 -11.95 -8.11
N SER A 72 -18.96 -11.60 -8.44
CA SER A 72 -19.83 -12.44 -9.28
C SER A 72 -19.40 -12.55 -10.75
N PHE A 73 -18.46 -11.73 -11.22
CA PHE A 73 -17.88 -11.87 -12.58
C PHE A 73 -16.80 -12.96 -12.66
N PHE A 74 -16.40 -13.52 -11.53
CA PHE A 74 -15.35 -14.53 -11.44
C PHE A 74 -15.94 -15.92 -11.18
N PRO A 75 -15.23 -17.00 -11.57
CA PRO A 75 -15.64 -18.35 -11.22
C PRO A 75 -15.72 -18.53 -9.69
N PRO A 76 -16.52 -19.50 -9.20
CA PRO A 76 -16.57 -19.82 -7.78
C PRO A 76 -15.16 -20.08 -7.22
N ALA A 77 -14.85 -19.43 -6.11
CA ALA A 77 -13.65 -19.64 -5.30
C ALA A 77 -14.01 -20.36 -3.99
N ASP A 78 -13.01 -20.87 -3.27
CA ASP A 78 -13.21 -21.52 -1.96
C ASP A 78 -13.93 -20.57 -0.98
N HIS A 79 -13.55 -19.30 -0.98
CA HIS A 79 -14.26 -18.22 -0.31
C HIS A 79 -14.40 -17.01 -1.26
N PRO A 80 -15.55 -16.29 -1.30
CA PRO A 80 -15.76 -15.17 -2.23
C PRO A 80 -14.75 -14.03 -2.06
N TYR A 81 -14.18 -13.87 -0.87
CA TYR A 81 -13.14 -12.88 -0.61
C TYR A 81 -11.79 -13.24 -1.25
N ASP A 82 -11.56 -14.52 -1.62
CA ASP A 82 -10.33 -14.94 -2.30
C ASP A 82 -10.17 -14.25 -3.67
N VAL A 83 -11.29 -13.97 -4.35
CA VAL A 83 -11.29 -13.19 -5.60
C VAL A 83 -10.72 -11.80 -5.39
N LEU A 84 -11.06 -11.17 -4.26
CA LEU A 84 -10.59 -9.83 -3.91
C LEU A 84 -9.14 -9.86 -3.40
N LEU A 85 -8.76 -10.87 -2.61
CA LEU A 85 -7.38 -11.02 -2.15
C LEU A 85 -6.41 -11.21 -3.32
N ASP A 86 -6.78 -12.03 -4.31
CA ASP A 86 -5.98 -12.27 -5.51
C ASP A 86 -5.80 -11.01 -6.39
N ASP A 87 -6.59 -9.95 -6.21
CA ASP A 87 -6.34 -8.65 -6.86
C ASP A 87 -5.10 -7.94 -6.28
N TYR A 88 -4.76 -8.19 -5.02
CA TYR A 88 -3.66 -7.52 -4.30
C TYR A 88 -2.46 -8.42 -4.05
N GLU A 89 -2.70 -9.71 -3.78
CA GLU A 89 -1.66 -10.71 -3.51
C GLU A 89 -1.98 -11.99 -4.32
N PRO A 90 -1.41 -12.14 -5.52
CA PRO A 90 -1.74 -13.24 -6.41
C PRO A 90 -1.57 -14.62 -5.76
N GLY A 91 -2.64 -15.42 -5.76
CA GLY A 91 -2.66 -16.77 -5.18
C GLY A 91 -2.90 -16.85 -3.67
N MET A 92 -2.96 -15.72 -2.95
CA MET A 92 -3.31 -15.72 -1.53
C MET A 92 -4.79 -16.11 -1.32
N LYS A 93 -5.05 -16.90 -0.28
CA LYS A 93 -6.41 -17.33 0.11
C LYS A 93 -6.78 -16.83 1.50
N THR A 94 -8.07 -16.68 1.74
CA THR A 94 -8.65 -16.32 3.05
C THR A 94 -8.18 -17.29 4.14
N SER A 95 -8.08 -18.59 3.82
CA SER A 95 -7.58 -19.62 4.76
C SER A 95 -6.11 -19.40 5.14
N GLY A 96 -5.25 -19.05 4.18
CA GLY A 96 -3.84 -18.74 4.45
C GLY A 96 -3.68 -17.49 5.31
N VAL A 97 -4.48 -16.46 5.04
CA VAL A 97 -4.52 -15.25 5.88
C VAL A 97 -4.96 -15.61 7.31
N GLN A 98 -6.02 -16.40 7.47
CA GLN A 98 -6.50 -16.85 8.79
C GLN A 98 -5.43 -17.64 9.56
N GLU A 99 -4.67 -18.50 8.89
CA GLU A 99 -3.57 -19.25 9.50
C GLU A 99 -2.46 -18.32 10.01
N ILE A 100 -2.01 -17.36 9.17
CA ILE A 100 -0.99 -16.38 9.55
C ILE A 100 -1.43 -15.59 10.78
N PHE A 101 -2.65 -15.04 10.77
CA PHE A 101 -3.18 -14.27 11.90
C PHE A 101 -3.40 -15.14 13.14
N GLY A 102 -3.87 -16.39 12.97
CA GLY A 102 -4.03 -17.35 14.06
C GLY A 102 -2.71 -17.66 14.77
N ASN A 103 -1.61 -17.72 14.03
CA ASN A 103 -0.27 -17.96 14.56
C ASN A 103 0.39 -16.72 15.18
N LEU A 104 0.19 -15.53 14.59
CA LEU A 104 0.83 -14.30 15.03
C LEU A 104 0.11 -13.63 16.20
N ARG A 105 -1.23 -13.60 16.19
CA ARG A 105 -2.02 -12.83 17.18
C ARG A 105 -1.75 -13.25 18.62
N PRO A 106 -1.77 -14.55 19.00
CA PRO A 106 -1.52 -14.94 20.39
C PRO A 106 -0.14 -14.48 20.89
N LYS A 107 0.89 -14.63 20.04
CA LYS A 107 2.27 -14.22 20.34
C LYS A 107 2.41 -12.71 20.51
N GLN A 108 1.77 -11.94 19.62
CA GLN A 108 1.77 -10.48 19.71
C GLN A 108 1.04 -9.99 20.96
N VAL A 109 -0.09 -10.60 21.33
CA VAL A 109 -0.83 -10.27 22.55
C VAL A 109 0.01 -10.54 23.80
N GLU A 110 0.67 -11.70 23.86
CA GLU A 110 1.58 -12.05 24.96
C GLU A 110 2.75 -11.06 25.05
N LEU A 111 3.39 -10.75 23.91
CA LEU A 111 4.51 -9.82 23.86
C LEU A 111 4.10 -8.40 24.28
N ILE A 112 2.97 -7.88 23.79
CA ILE A 112 2.48 -6.55 24.18
C ILE A 112 2.17 -6.50 25.67
N LYS A 113 1.57 -7.57 26.22
CA LYS A 113 1.32 -7.67 27.67
C LYS A 113 2.63 -7.60 28.44
N ALA A 114 3.61 -8.43 28.09
CA ALA A 114 4.93 -8.44 28.73
C ALA A 114 5.63 -7.08 28.65
N ILE A 115 5.58 -6.41 27.50
CA ILE A 115 6.14 -5.07 27.32
C ILE A 115 5.41 -4.05 28.19
N SER A 116 4.08 -4.12 28.29
CA SER A 116 3.28 -3.17 29.08
C SER A 116 3.51 -3.29 30.59
N GLU A 117 3.82 -4.50 31.07
CA GLU A 117 4.14 -4.78 32.47
C GLU A 117 5.61 -4.46 32.82
N ALA A 118 6.47 -4.35 31.81
CA ALA A 118 7.86 -4.00 31.98
C ALA A 118 8.08 -2.50 32.26
N LYS A 119 9.27 -2.16 32.77
CA LYS A 119 9.69 -0.78 32.94
C LYS A 119 9.79 -0.07 31.59
N GLN A 120 8.99 0.95 31.40
CA GLN A 120 8.96 1.73 30.16
C GLN A 120 10.24 2.57 29.96
N VAL A 121 10.65 2.71 28.70
CA VAL A 121 11.78 3.54 28.29
C VAL A 121 11.46 5.02 28.50
N LYS A 122 12.49 5.83 28.78
CA LYS A 122 12.35 7.29 28.86
C LYS A 122 12.46 7.87 27.45
N ASP A 123 11.35 8.02 26.76
CA ASP A 123 11.30 8.44 25.34
C ASP A 123 11.03 9.93 25.14
N LYS A 124 10.83 10.72 26.21
CA LYS A 124 10.51 12.16 26.14
C LYS A 124 11.42 12.99 25.23
N PHE A 125 12.65 12.55 25.01
CA PHE A 125 13.58 13.24 24.11
C PHE A 125 13.19 13.11 22.63
N LEU A 126 12.52 12.01 22.23
CA LEU A 126 12.06 11.75 20.86
C LEU A 126 10.88 12.64 20.44
N HIS A 127 10.10 13.12 21.41
CA HIS A 127 8.88 13.91 21.21
C HIS A 127 9.11 15.43 21.37
N LYS A 128 10.36 15.86 21.43
CA LYS A 128 10.69 17.30 21.47
C LYS A 128 10.47 17.92 20.10
N LYS A 129 10.27 19.24 20.07
CA LYS A 129 10.28 19.98 18.80
C LYS A 129 11.71 20.01 18.25
N TYR A 130 11.89 19.44 17.07
CA TYR A 130 13.14 19.55 16.31
C TYR A 130 12.99 20.62 15.24
N ASN A 131 14.13 21.09 14.72
CA ASN A 131 14.10 21.96 13.56
C ASN A 131 13.77 21.12 12.32
N GLU A 132 12.67 21.44 11.65
CA GLU A 132 12.17 20.73 10.48
C GLU A 132 13.23 20.59 9.38
N GLU A 133 13.90 21.68 9.03
CA GLU A 133 14.91 21.68 7.96
C GLU A 133 16.08 20.74 8.28
N LYS A 134 16.57 20.75 9.52
CA LYS A 134 17.64 19.84 9.96
C LYS A 134 17.18 18.39 9.94
N LEU A 135 15.95 18.12 10.36
CA LEU A 135 15.39 16.76 10.37
C LEU A 135 15.16 16.24 8.96
N TRP A 136 14.69 17.10 8.05
CA TRP A 136 14.51 16.81 6.64
C TRP A 136 15.84 16.48 5.95
N LYS A 137 16.86 17.34 6.12
CA LYS A 137 18.21 17.06 5.59
C LYS A 137 18.81 15.79 6.19
N PHE A 138 18.45 15.45 7.44
CA PHE A 138 18.87 14.21 8.05
C PHE A 138 18.15 12.99 7.47
N SER A 139 16.84 13.07 7.20
CA SER A 139 16.11 12.00 6.53
C SER A 139 16.66 11.72 5.14
N GLU A 140 16.96 12.76 4.36
CA GLU A 140 17.60 12.64 3.03
C GLU A 140 18.96 11.93 3.12
N LYS A 141 19.79 12.29 4.11
CA LYS A 141 21.07 11.60 4.36
C LYS A 141 20.89 10.12 4.68
N ILE A 142 19.86 9.75 5.44
CA ILE A 142 19.58 8.34 5.79
C ILE A 142 19.20 7.56 4.53
N ILE A 143 18.25 8.06 3.74
CA ILE A 143 17.78 7.33 2.56
C ILE A 143 18.87 7.26 1.48
N SER A 144 19.74 8.28 1.36
CA SER A 144 20.96 8.18 0.54
C SER A 144 21.87 7.03 1.00
N LYS A 145 21.97 6.77 2.30
CA LYS A 145 22.78 5.66 2.85
C LYS A 145 22.12 4.30 2.63
N PHE A 146 20.80 4.23 2.55
CA PHE A 146 20.11 3.00 2.14
C PHE A 146 20.30 2.70 0.65
N GLY A 147 20.63 3.72 -0.16
CA GLY A 147 20.92 3.59 -1.59
C GLY A 147 19.93 4.30 -2.50
N TYR A 148 19.06 5.16 -1.96
CA TYR A 148 18.12 5.94 -2.77
C TYR A 148 18.88 6.86 -3.73
N ASP A 149 18.62 6.71 -5.04
CA ASP A 149 19.28 7.48 -6.10
C ASP A 149 18.50 8.77 -6.42
N PHE A 150 18.98 9.89 -5.90
CA PHE A 150 18.41 11.21 -6.15
C PHE A 150 18.56 11.70 -7.60
N ASN A 151 19.30 10.99 -8.47
CA ASN A 151 19.29 11.28 -9.91
C ASN A 151 18.12 10.60 -10.63
N ARG A 152 17.51 9.59 -10.01
CA ARG A 152 16.36 8.81 -10.51
C ARG A 152 15.12 9.01 -9.65
N GLY A 153 15.08 10.06 -8.83
CA GLY A 153 14.01 10.29 -7.87
C GLY A 153 14.19 11.55 -7.04
N ARG A 154 13.17 11.89 -6.26
CA ARG A 154 13.22 13.01 -5.28
C ARG A 154 12.25 12.79 -4.12
N GLN A 155 12.47 13.51 -3.02
CA GLN A 155 11.58 13.53 -1.86
C GLN A 155 10.83 14.87 -1.77
N ASP A 156 9.52 14.82 -1.56
CA ASP A 156 8.64 16.00 -1.46
C ASP A 156 7.69 15.97 -0.27
N LYS A 157 7.01 17.09 0.01
CA LYS A 157 6.00 17.16 1.05
C LYS A 157 4.62 16.71 0.55
N ALA A 158 3.96 15.82 1.28
CA ALA A 158 2.56 15.47 1.09
C ALA A 158 1.84 15.26 2.43
N PRO A 159 0.50 15.46 2.52
CA PRO A 159 -0.24 15.18 3.77
C PRO A 159 -0.15 13.72 4.23
N HIS A 160 -0.05 12.80 3.26
CA HIS A 160 0.15 11.38 3.46
C HIS A 160 1.38 10.97 2.66
N PRO A 161 2.45 10.48 3.31
CA PRO A 161 3.60 9.90 2.63
C PRO A 161 3.18 8.75 1.71
N PHE A 162 3.85 8.66 0.57
CA PHE A 162 3.70 7.59 -0.41
C PHE A 162 4.92 7.58 -1.34
N GLU A 163 5.16 6.44 -1.97
CA GLU A 163 6.02 6.26 -3.13
C GLU A 163 5.17 6.21 -4.41
N THR A 164 5.71 6.71 -5.51
CA THR A 164 5.14 6.51 -6.84
C THR A 164 6.22 6.45 -7.92
N THR A 165 6.05 5.51 -8.84
CA THR A 165 6.98 5.25 -9.93
C THR A 165 6.40 5.72 -11.27
N PHE A 166 7.10 6.62 -11.96
CA PHE A 166 6.76 7.08 -13.30
C PHE A 166 7.53 6.32 -14.39
N SER A 167 8.73 5.86 -14.06
CA SER A 167 9.63 5.07 -14.89
C SER A 167 10.69 4.43 -14.01
N VAL A 168 11.47 3.48 -14.53
CA VAL A 168 12.61 2.95 -13.77
C VAL A 168 13.67 4.03 -13.47
N ASN A 169 13.59 5.21 -14.10
CA ASN A 169 14.48 6.34 -13.85
C ASN A 169 13.79 7.54 -13.15
N ASP A 170 12.55 7.39 -12.68
CA ASP A 170 11.83 8.44 -11.97
C ASP A 170 10.87 7.81 -10.94
N VAL A 171 11.46 7.47 -9.78
CA VAL A 171 10.80 6.88 -8.61
C VAL A 171 10.78 7.96 -7.53
N ARG A 172 9.61 8.45 -7.15
CA ARG A 172 9.48 9.59 -6.23
C ARG A 172 8.86 9.16 -4.93
N ILE A 173 9.34 9.75 -3.85
CA ILE A 173 8.75 9.57 -2.52
C ILE A 173 8.23 10.89 -2.00
N THR A 174 7.21 10.82 -1.17
CA THR A 174 6.73 11.96 -0.39
C THR A 174 6.87 11.68 1.08
N ASN A 175 6.97 12.73 1.88
CA ASN A 175 7.12 12.66 3.31
C ASN A 175 6.40 13.85 3.95
N ARG A 176 6.31 13.86 5.28
CA ARG A 176 5.72 14.98 6.02
C ARG A 176 6.48 15.22 7.32
N TYR A 177 6.55 16.49 7.71
CA TYR A 177 7.06 16.85 9.01
C TYR A 177 5.98 16.75 10.08
N GLU A 178 6.24 15.96 11.11
CA GLU A 178 5.35 15.75 12.25
C GLU A 178 5.88 16.47 13.48
N THR A 179 5.29 17.63 13.80
CA THR A 179 5.80 18.49 14.89
C THR A 179 5.75 17.80 16.25
N GLU A 180 4.69 17.03 16.51
CA GLU A 180 4.47 16.34 17.79
C GLU A 180 5.10 14.93 17.82
N ASN A 181 5.50 14.39 16.66
CA ASN A 181 6.23 13.13 16.56
C ASN A 181 7.32 13.21 15.46
N PRO A 182 8.42 13.95 15.69
CA PRO A 182 9.48 14.15 14.71
C PRO A 182 10.08 12.84 14.20
N MET A 183 10.14 11.80 15.04
CA MET A 183 10.63 10.49 14.62
C MET A 183 9.78 9.87 13.52
N ALA A 184 8.46 10.13 13.49
CA ALA A 184 7.62 9.69 12.38
C ALA A 184 8.06 10.28 11.04
N THR A 185 8.63 11.49 11.00
CA THR A 185 9.21 12.07 9.77
C THR A 185 10.37 11.23 9.24
N LEU A 186 11.22 10.71 10.14
CA LEU A 186 12.36 9.86 9.77
C LEU A 186 11.90 8.48 9.32
N PHE A 187 11.05 7.82 10.10
CA PHE A 187 10.54 6.49 9.76
C PHE A 187 9.68 6.49 8.50
N SER A 188 8.94 7.56 8.25
CA SER A 188 8.21 7.78 7.01
C SER A 188 9.16 7.85 5.80
N ALA A 189 10.23 8.65 5.87
CA ALA A 189 11.24 8.66 4.80
C ALA A 189 11.83 7.27 4.55
N MET A 190 12.18 6.55 5.63
CA MET A 190 12.74 5.20 5.54
C MET A 190 11.74 4.20 4.93
N HIS A 191 10.46 4.30 5.28
CA HIS A 191 9.40 3.44 4.78
C HIS A 191 9.21 3.63 3.28
N GLU A 192 9.00 4.87 2.83
CA GLU A 192 8.82 5.15 1.40
C GLU A 192 10.09 4.88 0.59
N CYS A 193 11.27 5.10 1.17
CA CYS A 193 12.53 4.68 0.57
C CYS A 193 12.59 3.16 0.38
N GLY A 194 12.00 2.36 1.27
CA GLY A 194 11.91 0.91 1.09
C GLY A 194 11.18 0.52 -0.19
N HIS A 195 10.00 1.11 -0.42
CA HIS A 195 9.25 0.95 -1.67
C HIS A 195 10.06 1.42 -2.87
N ALA A 196 10.68 2.60 -2.77
CA ALA A 196 11.45 3.15 -3.88
C ALA A 196 12.68 2.31 -4.24
N LEU A 197 13.33 1.68 -3.26
CA LEU A 197 14.46 0.79 -3.52
C LEU A 197 14.05 -0.48 -4.25
N TYR A 198 12.85 -0.99 -3.98
CA TYR A 198 12.29 -2.10 -4.73
C TYR A 198 12.12 -1.72 -6.21
N GLU A 199 11.47 -0.59 -6.48
CA GLU A 199 11.23 -0.08 -7.84
C GLU A 199 12.52 0.32 -8.58
N LEU A 200 13.45 1.01 -7.90
CA LEU A 200 14.77 1.36 -8.46
C LEU A 200 15.64 0.13 -8.76
N GLY A 201 15.36 -0.99 -8.09
CA GLY A 201 16.01 -2.28 -8.27
C GLY A 201 15.46 -3.12 -9.42
N VAL A 202 14.31 -2.75 -10.01
CA VAL A 202 13.75 -3.42 -11.18
C VAL A 202 14.74 -3.30 -12.35
N LYS A 203 14.99 -4.41 -13.05
CA LYS A 203 15.92 -4.41 -14.19
C LYS A 203 15.38 -3.49 -15.29
N PRO A 204 16.20 -2.60 -15.87
CA PRO A 204 15.75 -1.72 -16.95
C PRO A 204 15.13 -2.44 -18.16
N ALA A 205 15.54 -3.69 -18.42
CA ALA A 205 14.98 -4.52 -19.49
C ALA A 205 13.50 -4.91 -19.28
N TYR A 206 12.99 -4.82 -18.05
CA TYR A 206 11.58 -5.12 -17.72
C TYR A 206 10.70 -3.87 -17.71
N GLU A 207 11.27 -2.68 -17.93
CA GLU A 207 10.49 -1.45 -17.97
C GLU A 207 9.33 -1.54 -18.99
N ARG A 208 8.12 -1.18 -18.55
CA ARG A 208 6.87 -1.24 -19.35
C ARG A 208 6.51 -2.65 -19.82
N THR A 209 7.00 -3.68 -19.15
CA THR A 209 6.50 -5.05 -19.27
C THR A 209 5.57 -5.39 -18.10
N SER A 210 5.12 -6.63 -18.01
CA SER A 210 4.35 -7.14 -16.87
C SER A 210 5.21 -7.81 -15.79
N LEU A 211 6.53 -7.73 -15.93
CA LEU A 211 7.54 -8.20 -14.98
C LEU A 211 8.11 -7.05 -14.14
#